data_AF-A0A961CE41-F1
#
_entry.id   AF-A0A961CE41-F1
#
_cell.length_a   1.000
_cell.length_b   1.000
_cell.length_c   1.000
_cell.angle_alpha   90.00
_cell.angle_beta   90.00
_cell.angle_gamma   90.00
#
_symmetry.space_group_name_H-M   'P 1'
#
loop_
_entity.id
_entity.type
_entity.pdbx_description
1 polymer ?
#
loop_
_entity_poly.entity_id
_entity_poly.type
_entity_poly.pdbx_seq_one_letter_code
_entity_poly.pdbx_strand_id
1 'polypeptide(L)'
;GYLLWNHATFGTWMQISGLIKRAELDPLRVVSFLVVVGLAALVLRRAAAATLPGAGRTRASRRGGRFPTAARFVDRTGFYAAFCIVIIGYYNLLQTQQWLWYYAPVVFYVLVLCTLGVADIVQAALRDAPAGMSAQRAMLPVQLIVAVPVVLGAAYGLASFGDPSMRSIIEANETAGAWIAAELPDDAVVASWDAGMLGYASGGRVLNLDGVVNSYDFYEANLAGYPAVADFLACAGVTHVANHGPDLDGGDPGTRAFIARLWGDDVADATTVVHREPFFYSGRTVGSSGESAGGDLAVWVFELPGDPADRCPSA
;
A
#
# COMPACT_ATOMS: atom_id res chain seq x y z
N GLY A 1 8.32 -19.11 9.24
CA GLY A 1 6.87 -19.28 9.44
C GLY A 1 6.14 -19.06 8.14
N TYR A 2 5.93 -17.80 7.76
CA TYR A 2 5.10 -17.42 6.60
C TYR A 2 5.57 -17.96 5.24
N LEU A 3 6.83 -17.74 4.84
CA LEU A 3 7.34 -18.17 3.52
C LEU A 3 7.27 -19.69 3.30
N LEU A 4 7.54 -20.46 4.36
CA LEU A 4 7.45 -21.92 4.33
C LEU A 4 6.00 -22.38 4.21
N TRP A 5 5.08 -21.76 4.95
CA TRP A 5 3.65 -22.05 4.83
C TRP A 5 3.13 -21.75 3.43
N ASN A 6 3.53 -20.60 2.86
CA ASN A 6 3.13 -20.20 1.52
C ASN A 6 3.66 -21.17 0.46
N HIS A 7 4.92 -21.61 0.58
CA HIS A 7 5.49 -22.62 -0.32
C HIS A 7 4.82 -23.99 -0.15
N ALA A 8 4.53 -24.41 1.08
CA ALA A 8 3.88 -25.68 1.36
C ALA A 8 2.42 -25.72 0.85
N THR A 9 1.73 -24.58 0.87
CA THR A 9 0.30 -24.49 0.51
C THR A 9 0.10 -24.21 -0.97
N PHE A 10 0.93 -23.34 -1.56
CA PHE A 10 0.72 -22.81 -2.91
C PHE A 10 1.90 -23.08 -3.87
N GLY A 11 2.94 -23.79 -3.42
CA GLY A 11 4.13 -24.03 -4.25
C GLY A 11 4.99 -22.79 -4.53
N THR A 12 4.67 -21.64 -3.93
CA THR A 12 5.39 -20.38 -4.14
C THR A 12 5.91 -19.78 -2.82
N TRP A 13 7.12 -19.22 -2.86
CA TRP A 13 7.69 -18.51 -1.73
C TRP A 13 7.09 -17.11 -1.52
N MET A 14 6.44 -16.54 -2.53
CA MET A 14 5.96 -15.15 -2.52
C MET A 14 4.45 -15.06 -2.34
N GLN A 15 4.00 -13.98 -1.69
CA GLN A 15 2.57 -13.67 -1.55
C GLN A 15 1.92 -13.54 -2.94
N ILE A 16 0.68 -14.03 -3.07
CA ILE A 16 -0.07 -14.00 -4.34
C ILE A 16 -0.24 -12.57 -4.85
N SER A 17 -0.60 -11.61 -3.99
CA SER A 17 -0.66 -10.19 -4.36
C SER A 17 0.69 -9.64 -4.84
N GLY A 18 1.79 -10.06 -4.23
CA GLY A 18 3.14 -9.65 -4.65
C GLY A 18 3.52 -10.22 -6.02
N LEU A 19 2.99 -11.39 -6.39
CA LEU A 19 3.14 -11.99 -7.71
C LEU A 19 2.34 -11.24 -8.78
N ILE A 20 1.08 -10.91 -8.49
CA ILE A 20 0.21 -10.17 -9.42
C ILE A 20 0.71 -8.74 -9.64
N LYS A 21 1.17 -8.08 -8.57
CA LYS A 21 1.62 -6.67 -8.61
C LYS A 21 3.11 -6.54 -8.95
N ARG A 22 3.74 -7.61 -9.43
CA ARG A 22 5.16 -7.60 -9.79
C ARG A 22 5.37 -6.81 -11.08
N ALA A 23 6.35 -5.91 -11.07
CA ALA A 23 6.81 -5.26 -12.29
C ALA A 23 7.55 -6.26 -13.19
N GLU A 24 7.46 -6.09 -14.51
CA GLU A 24 8.29 -6.86 -15.43
C GLU A 24 9.77 -6.67 -15.13
N LEU A 25 10.54 -7.77 -15.13
CA LEU A 25 11.96 -7.72 -14.86
C LEU A 25 12.71 -7.39 -16.15
N ASP A 26 13.12 -6.13 -16.28
CA ASP A 26 14.08 -5.72 -17.30
C ASP A 26 15.51 -5.65 -16.72
N PRO A 27 16.56 -5.68 -17.57
CA PRO A 27 17.94 -5.64 -17.11
C PRO A 27 18.27 -4.42 -16.22
N LEU A 28 17.66 -3.26 -16.48
CA LEU A 28 17.90 -2.05 -15.69
C LEU A 28 17.32 -2.21 -14.28
N ARG A 29 16.07 -2.67 -14.14
CA ARG A 29 15.46 -2.95 -12.83
C ARG A 29 16.27 -3.96 -12.02
N VAL A 30 16.74 -5.04 -12.67
CA VAL A 30 17.58 -6.05 -12.03
C VAL A 30 18.89 -5.43 -11.52
N VAL A 31 19.60 -4.66 -12.35
CA VAL A 31 20.85 -4.00 -11.95
C VAL A 31 20.60 -2.98 -10.83
N SER A 32 19.57 -2.15 -10.94
CA SER A 32 19.19 -1.19 -9.90
C SER A 32 18.88 -1.87 -8.57
N PHE A 33 18.17 -3.00 -8.59
CA PHE A 33 17.87 -3.74 -7.38
C PHE A 33 19.12 -4.39 -6.78
N LEU A 34 20.05 -4.91 -7.59
CA LEU A 34 21.34 -5.41 -7.11
C LEU A 34 22.18 -4.30 -6.45
N VAL A 35 22.12 -3.06 -6.97
CA VAL A 35 22.75 -1.89 -6.31
C VAL A 35 22.12 -1.64 -4.94
N VAL A 36 20.79 -1.69 -4.82
CA VAL A 36 20.09 -1.55 -3.53
C VAL A 36 20.56 -2.64 -2.54
N VAL A 37 20.61 -3.89 -2.98
CA VAL A 37 21.10 -5.02 -2.16
C VAL A 37 22.56 -4.80 -1.75
N GLY A 38 23.40 -4.32 -2.66
CA GLY A 38 24.79 -3.97 -2.37
C GLY A 38 24.91 -2.88 -1.30
N LEU A 39 24.10 -1.83 -1.36
CA LEU A 39 24.05 -0.77 -0.36
C LEU A 39 23.59 -1.31 1.01
N ALA A 40 22.55 -2.15 1.03
CA ALA A 40 22.07 -2.80 2.25
C ALA A 40 23.16 -3.71 2.86
N ALA A 41 23.89 -4.46 2.04
CA ALA A 41 25.01 -5.30 2.49
C ALA A 41 26.16 -4.48 3.06
N LEU A 42 26.47 -3.30 2.50
CA LEU A 42 27.47 -2.39 3.04
C LEU A 42 27.07 -1.85 4.43
N VAL A 43 25.80 -1.50 4.62
CA VAL A 43 25.25 -1.07 5.92
C VAL A 43 25.32 -2.22 6.93
N LEU A 44 24.92 -3.42 6.53
CA LEU A 44 24.98 -4.60 7.39
C LEU A 44 26.42 -4.94 7.79
N ARG A 45 27.37 -4.89 6.85
CA ARG A 45 28.80 -5.11 7.11
C ARG A 45 29.34 -4.10 8.12
N ARG A 46 28.97 -2.83 7.96
CA ARG A 46 29.37 -1.77 8.90
C ARG A 46 28.83 -2.05 10.30
N ALA A 47 27.56 -2.43 10.42
CA ALA A 47 26.94 -2.72 11.71
C ALA A 47 27.53 -3.97 12.36
N ALA A 48 27.77 -5.04 11.60
CA ALA A 48 28.46 -6.24 12.08
C ALA A 48 29.88 -5.92 12.58
N ALA A 49 30.62 -5.06 11.88
CA ALA A 49 31.93 -4.60 12.34
C ALA A 49 31.84 -3.77 13.64
N ALA A 50 30.72 -3.12 13.91
CA ALA A 50 30.49 -2.33 15.12
C ALA A 50 30.14 -3.18 16.36
N THR A 51 29.65 -4.41 16.17
CA THR A 51 29.21 -5.31 17.25
C THR A 51 30.28 -6.31 17.68
N LEU A 52 31.38 -6.46 16.94
CA LEU A 52 32.47 -7.38 17.28
C LEU A 52 33.23 -6.95 18.55
N PRO A 53 33.51 -7.88 19.50
CA PRO A 53 34.35 -7.61 20.66
C PRO A 53 35.75 -7.15 20.24
N GLY A 54 36.24 -6.03 20.77
CA GLY A 54 37.58 -5.51 20.46
C GLY A 54 37.66 -4.67 19.17
N ALA A 55 36.62 -4.66 18.32
CA ALA A 55 36.44 -3.66 17.29
C ALA A 55 36.09 -2.33 17.97
N GLY A 56 37.13 -1.65 18.47
CA GLY A 56 36.94 -0.49 19.34
C GLY A 56 36.01 0.50 18.67
N ARG A 57 34.84 0.75 19.30
CA ARG A 57 33.81 1.75 18.97
C ARG A 57 34.09 2.41 17.62
N THR A 58 33.40 1.96 16.57
CA THR A 58 33.50 2.48 15.18
C THR A 58 34.00 3.93 15.13
N ARG A 59 34.90 4.24 14.20
CA ARG A 59 35.54 5.56 14.04
C ARG A 59 34.56 6.76 14.14
N ALA A 60 33.29 6.56 13.77
CA ALA A 60 32.18 7.52 13.89
C ALA A 60 31.64 7.75 15.32
N SER A 61 31.68 6.75 16.20
CA SER A 61 31.34 6.88 17.63
C SER A 61 32.54 7.29 18.49
N ARG A 62 33.77 7.16 17.96
CA ARG A 62 35.03 7.58 18.62
C ARG A 62 35.47 9.01 18.30
N ARG A 63 35.21 9.54 17.10
CA ARG A 63 35.41 10.96 16.80
C ARG A 63 34.11 11.69 17.15
N GLY A 64 34.19 12.85 17.81
CA GLY A 64 33.06 13.70 18.15
C GLY A 64 32.27 14.20 16.93
N GLY A 65 31.58 13.27 16.24
CA GLY A 65 30.67 13.57 15.17
C GLY A 65 29.45 14.31 15.70
N ARG A 66 28.76 15.02 14.81
CA ARG A 66 27.62 15.88 15.17
C ARG A 66 26.43 15.11 15.77
N PHE A 67 26.34 13.79 15.52
CA PHE A 67 25.20 12.94 15.93
C PHE A 67 25.63 11.59 16.56
N PRO A 68 26.26 11.60 17.75
CA PRO A 68 26.84 10.40 18.34
C PRO A 68 25.82 9.36 18.81
N THR A 69 24.60 9.76 19.19
CA THR A 69 23.56 8.84 19.66
C THR A 69 22.85 8.18 18.49
N ALA A 70 22.46 8.96 17.47
CA ALA A 70 21.88 8.40 16.24
C ALA A 70 22.86 7.44 15.54
N ALA A 71 24.15 7.79 15.45
CA ALA A 71 25.16 6.92 14.86
C ALA A 71 25.29 5.58 15.61
N ARG A 72 25.28 5.61 16.95
CA ARG A 72 25.31 4.39 17.79
C ARG A 72 24.07 3.53 17.60
N PHE A 73 22.90 4.15 17.42
CA PHE A 73 21.68 3.43 17.12
C PHE A 73 21.81 2.69 15.78
N VAL A 74 22.15 3.39 14.69
CA VAL A 74 22.37 2.78 13.37
C VAL A 74 23.39 1.65 13.41
N ASP A 75 24.51 1.84 14.12
CA ASP A 75 25.54 0.80 14.24
C ASP A 75 25.00 -0.47 14.96
N ARG A 76 24.01 -0.34 15.86
CA ARG A 76 23.37 -1.48 16.57
C ARG A 76 22.17 -2.07 15.84
N THR A 77 21.47 -1.26 15.06
CA THR A 77 20.24 -1.63 14.32
C THR A 77 20.46 -1.70 12.82
N GLY A 78 21.71 -1.82 12.37
CA GLY A 78 22.04 -1.76 10.94
C GLY A 78 21.41 -2.88 10.12
N PHE A 79 21.03 -4.00 10.73
CA PHE A 79 20.20 -5.03 10.08
C PHE A 79 18.83 -4.46 9.66
N TYR A 80 18.20 -3.67 10.53
CA TYR A 80 16.91 -3.05 10.26
C TYR A 80 17.05 -1.89 9.27
N ALA A 81 18.14 -1.12 9.34
CA ALA A 81 18.46 -0.11 8.32
C ALA A 81 18.63 -0.75 6.92
N ALA A 82 19.35 -1.88 6.85
CA ALA A 82 19.51 -2.64 5.62
C ALA A 82 18.15 -3.16 5.10
N PHE A 83 17.31 -3.69 6.00
CA PHE A 83 15.93 -4.07 5.68
C PHE A 83 15.11 -2.91 5.10
N CYS A 84 15.16 -1.71 5.70
CA CYS A 84 14.49 -0.52 5.17
C CYS A 84 14.96 -0.16 3.75
N ILE A 85 16.27 -0.23 3.49
CA ILE A 85 16.85 0.02 2.14
C ILE A 85 16.30 -0.99 1.14
N VAL A 86 16.28 -2.27 1.50
CA VAL A 86 15.74 -3.33 0.63
C VAL A 86 14.25 -3.15 0.39
N ILE A 87 13.46 -2.81 1.41
CA ILE A 87 12.02 -2.52 1.26
C ILE A 87 11.80 -1.37 0.28
N ILE A 88 12.58 -0.29 0.39
CA ILE A 88 12.49 0.85 -0.53
C ILE A 88 12.74 0.39 -1.96
N GLY A 89 13.84 -0.32 -2.20
CA GLY A 89 14.15 -0.82 -3.55
C GLY A 89 13.13 -1.82 -4.06
N TYR A 90 12.62 -2.70 -3.22
CA TYR A 90 11.61 -3.70 -3.59
C TYR A 90 10.34 -3.03 -4.11
N TYR A 91 9.75 -2.12 -3.34
CA TYR A 91 8.51 -1.46 -3.75
C TYR A 91 8.71 -0.45 -4.89
N ASN A 92 9.86 0.22 -4.97
CA ASN A 92 10.12 1.19 -6.04
C ASN A 92 10.51 0.56 -7.37
N LEU A 93 11.17 -0.60 -7.37
CA LEU A 93 11.75 -1.19 -8.57
C LEU A 93 11.01 -2.44 -9.04
N LEU A 94 10.42 -3.21 -8.12
CA LEU A 94 9.89 -4.56 -8.41
C LEU A 94 8.36 -4.66 -8.28
N GLN A 95 7.67 -3.58 -7.93
CA GLN A 95 6.22 -3.54 -7.77
C GLN A 95 5.61 -2.45 -8.65
N THR A 96 4.44 -2.74 -9.24
CA THR A 96 3.67 -1.81 -10.08
C THR A 96 2.74 -0.93 -9.25
N GLN A 97 2.37 -1.38 -8.06
CA GLN A 97 1.51 -0.63 -7.14
C GLN A 97 2.23 -0.39 -5.82
N GLN A 98 2.10 0.83 -5.30
CA GLN A 98 2.75 1.24 -4.06
C GLN A 98 1.76 1.94 -3.16
N TRP A 99 1.71 1.49 -1.92
CA TRP A 99 0.90 2.12 -0.88
C TRP A 99 1.81 2.68 0.21
N LEU A 100 1.41 3.81 0.79
CA LEU A 100 2.24 4.50 1.80
C LEU A 100 2.56 3.59 2.99
N TRP A 101 1.61 2.73 3.40
CA TRP A 101 1.80 1.81 4.52
C TRP A 101 2.88 0.74 4.28
N TYR A 102 3.23 0.44 3.01
CA TYR A 102 4.37 -0.42 2.70
C TYR A 102 5.71 0.12 3.23
N TYR A 103 5.79 1.44 3.39
CA TYR A 103 6.94 2.13 3.92
C TYR A 103 6.84 2.41 5.43
N ALA A 104 5.80 1.91 6.13
CA ALA A 104 5.65 2.10 7.57
C ALA A 104 6.91 1.67 8.38
N PRO A 105 7.60 0.54 8.05
CA PRO A 105 8.86 0.20 8.71
C PRO A 105 9.97 1.26 8.54
N VAL A 106 10.02 1.88 7.36
CA VAL A 106 10.98 2.95 7.02
C VAL A 106 10.65 4.23 7.77
N VAL A 107 9.39 4.66 7.72
CA VAL A 107 8.89 5.85 8.42
C VAL A 107 9.17 5.72 9.92
N PHE A 108 8.85 4.58 10.51
CA PHE A 108 9.14 4.30 11.92
C PHE A 108 10.64 4.42 12.24
N TYR A 109 11.51 3.87 11.39
CA TYR A 109 12.95 3.97 11.57
C TYR A 109 13.45 5.42 11.53
N VAL A 110 12.98 6.18 10.53
CA VAL A 110 13.33 7.59 10.36
C VAL A 110 12.83 8.41 11.55
N LEU A 111 11.63 8.17 12.07
CA LEU A 111 11.11 8.84 13.26
C LEU A 111 12.00 8.61 14.49
N VAL A 112 12.48 7.38 14.70
CA VAL A 112 13.42 7.08 15.79
C VAL A 112 14.76 7.81 15.56
N LEU A 113 15.30 7.78 14.34
CA LEU A 113 16.53 8.49 14.01
C LEU A 113 16.41 10.01 14.18
N CYS A 114 15.29 10.61 13.76
CA CYS A 114 14.99 12.01 13.96
C CYS A 114 14.94 12.35 15.45
N THR A 115 14.27 11.52 16.26
CA THR A 115 14.19 11.70 17.72
C THR A 115 15.58 11.68 18.37
N LEU A 116 16.42 10.72 18.00
CA LEU A 116 17.80 10.63 18.49
C LEU A 116 18.68 11.78 17.98
N GLY A 117 18.47 12.22 16.74
CA GLY A 117 19.15 13.37 16.14
C GLY A 117 18.81 14.67 16.87
N VAL A 118 17.54 14.86 17.24
CA VAL A 118 17.11 15.98 18.09
C VAL A 118 17.81 15.93 19.45
N ALA A 119 17.90 14.76 20.08
CA ALA A 119 18.62 14.61 21.34
C ALA A 119 20.10 14.98 21.21
N ASP A 120 20.75 14.61 20.11
CA ASP A 120 22.13 14.98 19.82
C ASP A 120 22.28 16.50 19.59
N ILE A 121 21.35 17.14 18.88
CA ILE A 121 21.34 18.60 18.67
C ILE A 121 21.12 19.35 19.99
N VAL A 122 20.19 18.90 20.83
CA VAL A 122 19.95 19.49 22.16
C VAL A 122 21.23 19.41 23.01
N GLN A 123 21.87 18.24 23.03
CA GLN A 123 23.13 18.07 23.77
C GLN A 123 24.25 18.96 23.23
N ALA A 124 24.36 19.12 21.91
CA ALA A 124 25.33 20.02 21.30
C ALA A 124 25.04 21.49 21.68
N ALA A 125 23.79 21.94 21.54
CA ALA A 125 23.38 23.30 21.87
C ALA A 125 23.65 23.66 23.35
N LEU A 126 23.43 22.72 24.27
CA LEU A 126 23.71 22.92 25.69
C LEU A 126 25.22 22.94 26.02
N ARG A 127 26.04 22.18 25.28
CA ARG A 127 27.50 22.17 25.45
C ARG A 127 28.16 23.42 24.88
N ASP A 128 27.66 23.90 23.74
CA ASP A 128 28.22 25.03 23.00
C ASP A 128 27.64 26.38 23.46
N ALA A 129 26.74 26.37 24.47
CA ALA A 129 26.11 27.56 25.01
C ALA A 129 27.15 28.50 25.66
N PRO A 130 27.11 29.82 25.36
CA PRO A 130 27.96 30.81 26.02
C PRO A 130 27.81 30.79 27.55
N ALA A 131 28.92 31.04 28.26
CA ALA A 131 28.91 31.12 29.72
C ALA A 131 27.90 32.17 30.21
N GLY A 132 27.03 31.77 31.14
CA GLY A 132 25.96 32.62 31.68
C GLY A 132 24.65 32.62 30.89
N MET A 133 24.56 31.94 29.74
CA MET A 133 23.30 31.75 29.03
C MET A 133 22.45 30.67 29.73
N SER A 134 21.16 30.94 29.93
CA SER A 134 20.25 29.92 30.48
C SER A 134 20.01 28.79 29.48
N ALA A 135 19.79 27.58 29.98
CA ALA A 135 19.49 26.41 29.14
C ALA A 135 18.30 26.65 28.19
N GLN A 136 17.27 27.37 28.66
CA GLN A 136 16.10 27.74 27.86
C GLN A 136 16.47 28.56 26.62
N ARG A 137 17.36 29.56 26.76
CA ARG A 137 17.80 30.40 25.63
C ARG A 137 18.68 29.62 24.66
N ALA A 138 19.57 28.76 25.18
CA ALA A 138 20.41 27.89 24.35
C ALA A 138 19.59 26.89 23.51
N MET A 139 18.45 26.43 24.04
CA MET A 139 17.58 25.47 23.35
C MET A 139 16.59 26.10 22.37
N LEU A 140 16.38 27.42 22.40
CA LEU A 140 15.35 28.09 21.58
C LEU A 140 15.47 27.78 20.07
N PRO A 141 16.66 27.82 19.43
CA PRO A 141 16.77 27.49 18.01
C PRO A 141 16.41 26.02 17.72
N VAL A 142 16.79 25.11 18.61
CA VAL A 142 16.47 23.68 18.50
C VAL A 142 14.97 23.46 18.63
N GLN A 143 14.33 24.14 19.60
CA GLN A 143 12.88 24.11 19.76
C GLN A 143 12.16 24.62 18.52
N LEU A 144 12.61 25.71 17.89
CA LEU A 144 12.00 26.22 16.66
C LEU A 144 12.18 25.26 15.48
N ILE A 145 13.37 24.66 15.31
CA ILE A 145 13.65 23.68 14.25
C ILE A 145 12.77 22.43 14.38
N VAL A 146 12.44 22.01 15.60
CA VAL A 146 11.64 20.80 15.85
C VAL A 146 10.15 21.11 15.92
N ALA A 147 9.75 22.13 16.67
CA ALA A 147 8.36 22.46 16.92
C ALA A 147 7.66 22.94 15.65
N VAL A 148 8.32 23.71 14.78
CA VAL A 148 7.67 24.24 13.56
C VAL A 148 7.23 23.10 12.63
N PRO A 149 8.08 22.15 12.20
CA PRO A 149 7.64 21.01 11.38
C PRO A 149 6.63 20.12 12.09
N VAL A 150 6.74 19.90 13.41
CA VAL A 150 5.79 19.10 14.17
C VAL A 150 4.41 19.75 14.22
N VAL A 151 4.35 21.07 14.50
CA VAL A 151 3.09 21.82 14.53
C VAL A 151 2.48 21.90 13.14
N LEU A 152 3.28 22.18 12.11
CA LEU A 152 2.80 22.19 10.73
C LEU A 152 2.29 20.82 10.30
N GLY A 153 3.02 19.75 10.63
CA GLY A 153 2.63 18.37 10.33
C GLY A 153 1.38 17.94 11.09
N ALA A 154 1.25 18.33 12.37
CA ALA A 154 0.05 18.07 13.16
C ALA A 154 -1.17 18.87 12.65
N ALA A 155 -0.98 20.14 12.31
CA ALA A 155 -2.02 20.98 11.73
C ALA A 155 -2.47 20.43 10.37
N TYR A 156 -1.52 20.03 9.52
CA TYR A 156 -1.82 19.37 8.25
C TYR A 156 -2.55 18.04 8.47
N GLY A 157 -2.06 17.18 9.37
CA GLY A 157 -2.69 15.89 9.67
C GLY A 157 -4.11 16.03 10.23
N LEU A 158 -4.35 17.00 11.13
CA LEU A 158 -5.68 17.31 11.64
C LEU A 158 -6.59 17.86 10.55
N ALA A 159 -6.07 18.75 9.68
CA ALA A 159 -6.82 19.27 8.55
C ALA A 159 -7.19 18.15 7.56
N SER A 160 -6.26 17.25 7.25
CA SER A 160 -6.49 16.10 6.37
C SER A 160 -7.44 15.07 6.98
N PHE A 161 -7.44 14.86 8.30
CA PHE A 161 -8.38 13.97 8.96
C PHE A 161 -9.82 14.53 8.96
N GLY A 162 -9.95 15.86 9.04
CA GLY A 162 -11.22 16.56 8.91
C GLY A 162 -11.66 16.79 7.47
N ASP A 163 -10.84 16.45 6.47
CA ASP A 163 -11.12 16.68 5.06
C ASP A 163 -12.18 15.68 4.57
N PRO A 164 -13.40 16.15 4.22
CA PRO A 164 -14.46 15.27 3.73
C PRO A 164 -14.04 14.53 2.46
N SER A 165 -13.20 15.14 1.62
CA SER A 165 -12.76 14.53 0.36
C SER A 165 -11.84 13.31 0.54
N MET A 166 -11.17 13.22 1.70
CA MET A 166 -10.31 12.07 2.02
C MET A 166 -11.10 10.93 2.67
N ARG A 167 -12.21 11.26 3.36
CA ARG A 167 -13.07 10.30 4.04
C ARG A 167 -14.17 9.72 3.16
N SER A 168 -14.63 10.51 2.20
CA SER A 168 -15.73 10.21 1.29
C SER A 168 -15.61 8.85 0.61
N ILE A 169 -14.39 8.40 0.25
CA ILE A 169 -14.16 7.08 -0.37
C ILE A 169 -14.46 5.92 0.59
N ILE A 170 -14.09 6.06 1.87
CA ILE A 170 -14.35 5.04 2.89
C ILE A 170 -15.84 5.04 3.20
N GLU A 171 -16.43 6.22 3.37
CA GLU A 171 -17.86 6.40 3.65
C GLU A 171 -18.72 5.86 2.49
N ALA A 172 -18.34 6.12 1.24
CA ALA A 172 -19.03 5.59 0.07
C ALA A 172 -18.95 4.06 -0.02
N ASN A 173 -17.78 3.48 0.29
CA ASN A 173 -17.63 2.02 0.37
C ASN A 173 -18.46 1.41 1.50
N GLU A 174 -18.53 2.07 2.66
CA GLU A 174 -19.37 1.65 3.78
C GLU A 174 -20.85 1.67 3.39
N THR A 175 -21.32 2.76 2.77
CA THR A 175 -22.70 2.91 2.29
C THR A 175 -23.04 1.90 1.21
N ALA A 176 -22.18 1.73 0.20
CA ALA A 176 -22.38 0.75 -0.86
C ALA A 176 -22.37 -0.69 -0.32
N GLY A 177 -21.49 -1.00 0.63
CA GLY A 177 -21.48 -2.30 1.31
C GLY A 177 -22.75 -2.55 2.12
N ALA A 178 -23.25 -1.55 2.84
CA ALA A 178 -24.52 -1.63 3.56
C ALA A 178 -25.71 -1.81 2.61
N TRP A 179 -25.70 -1.14 1.45
CA TRP A 179 -26.70 -1.35 0.40
C TRP A 179 -26.63 -2.78 -0.15
N ILE A 180 -25.43 -3.30 -0.44
CA ILE A 180 -25.25 -4.69 -0.87
C ILE A 180 -25.87 -5.67 0.13
N ALA A 181 -25.65 -5.46 1.44
CA ALA A 181 -26.23 -6.32 2.48
C ALA A 181 -27.75 -6.28 2.54
N ALA A 182 -28.35 -5.13 2.20
CA ALA A 182 -29.79 -4.92 2.31
C ALA A 182 -30.55 -5.37 1.07
N GLU A 183 -29.97 -5.23 -0.11
CA GLU A 183 -30.68 -5.33 -1.39
C GLU A 183 -30.27 -6.54 -2.23
N LEU A 184 -29.03 -7.04 -2.10
CA LEU A 184 -28.60 -8.20 -2.88
C LEU A 184 -29.02 -9.52 -2.19
N PRO A 185 -29.30 -10.59 -2.96
CA PRO A 185 -29.53 -11.92 -2.40
C PRO A 185 -28.37 -12.42 -1.54
N ASP A 186 -28.66 -13.21 -0.50
CA ASP A 186 -27.65 -13.78 0.41
C ASP A 186 -26.57 -14.61 -0.29
N ASP A 187 -26.90 -15.18 -1.45
CA ASP A 187 -25.99 -15.97 -2.28
C ASP A 187 -25.27 -15.15 -3.35
N ALA A 188 -25.50 -13.84 -3.46
CA ALA A 188 -24.78 -12.98 -4.37
C ALA A 188 -23.25 -13.02 -4.09
N VAL A 189 -22.46 -13.01 -5.16
CA VAL A 189 -21.00 -12.92 -5.08
C VAL A 189 -20.55 -11.70 -5.86
N VAL A 190 -19.93 -10.77 -5.15
CA VAL A 190 -19.46 -9.49 -5.69
C VAL A 190 -17.97 -9.56 -5.97
N ALA A 191 -17.52 -9.28 -7.19
CA ALA A 191 -16.11 -9.11 -7.50
C ALA A 191 -15.70 -7.64 -7.36
N SER A 192 -14.60 -7.35 -6.67
CA SER A 192 -14.13 -5.98 -6.44
C SER A 192 -12.62 -5.88 -6.23
N TRP A 193 -12.00 -4.77 -6.65
CA TRP A 193 -10.63 -4.42 -6.24
C TRP A 193 -10.61 -3.83 -4.82
N ASP A 194 -11.70 -3.20 -4.38
CA ASP A 194 -11.90 -2.65 -3.03
C ASP A 194 -12.63 -3.63 -2.09
N ALA A 195 -12.38 -4.93 -2.28
CA ALA A 195 -13.09 -6.01 -1.61
C ALA A 195 -13.02 -5.97 -0.06
N GLY A 196 -11.98 -5.37 0.51
CA GLY A 196 -11.80 -5.32 1.96
C GLY A 196 -12.91 -4.56 2.68
N MET A 197 -13.18 -3.32 2.25
CA MET A 197 -14.18 -2.46 2.89
C MET A 197 -15.60 -2.90 2.52
N LEU A 198 -15.84 -3.23 1.24
CA LEU A 198 -17.13 -3.75 0.80
C LEU A 198 -17.48 -5.06 1.51
N GLY A 199 -16.55 -6.01 1.64
CA GLY A 199 -16.77 -7.26 2.35
C GLY A 199 -17.04 -7.05 3.84
N TYR A 200 -16.31 -6.14 4.50
CA TYR A 200 -16.54 -5.80 5.90
C TYR A 200 -17.93 -5.21 6.14
N ALA A 201 -18.34 -4.23 5.32
CA ALA A 201 -19.62 -3.54 5.49
C ALA A 201 -20.83 -4.36 5.03
N SER A 202 -20.67 -5.18 3.98
CA SER A 202 -21.76 -6.01 3.48
C SER A 202 -21.99 -7.30 4.27
N GLY A 203 -20.94 -7.85 4.90
CA GLY A 203 -20.99 -9.20 5.49
C GLY A 203 -21.17 -10.35 4.47
N GLY A 204 -21.30 -10.03 3.18
CA GLY A 204 -21.52 -10.97 2.09
C GLY A 204 -20.22 -11.51 1.47
N ARG A 205 -20.37 -12.29 0.39
CA ARG A 205 -19.23 -12.86 -0.34
C ARG A 205 -18.66 -11.85 -1.33
N VAL A 206 -17.47 -11.35 -1.04
CA VAL A 206 -16.73 -10.44 -1.94
C VAL A 206 -15.41 -11.07 -2.38
N LEU A 207 -15.28 -11.29 -3.69
CA LEU A 207 -14.09 -11.83 -4.33
C LEU A 207 -13.12 -10.70 -4.68
N ASN A 208 -11.86 -10.84 -4.27
CA ASN A 208 -10.87 -9.77 -4.33
C ASN A 208 -10.07 -9.79 -5.63
N LEU A 209 -10.39 -8.92 -6.59
CA LEU A 209 -9.71 -8.83 -7.89
C LEU A 209 -8.24 -8.39 -7.81
N ASP A 210 -7.81 -7.88 -6.66
CA ASP A 210 -6.46 -7.41 -6.37
C ASP A 210 -5.50 -8.54 -5.91
N GLY A 211 -6.06 -9.73 -5.66
CA GLY A 211 -5.35 -10.97 -5.31
C GLY A 211 -4.64 -10.98 -3.95
N VAL A 212 -4.97 -10.05 -3.06
CA VAL A 212 -4.49 -10.05 -1.66
C VAL A 212 -5.09 -11.18 -0.85
N VAL A 213 -6.34 -11.56 -1.15
CA VAL A 213 -7.12 -12.56 -0.39
C VAL A 213 -7.59 -13.73 -1.26
N ASN A 214 -7.24 -13.77 -2.54
CA ASN A 214 -7.69 -14.83 -3.45
C ASN A 214 -6.83 -16.10 -3.39
N SER A 215 -7.31 -17.15 -4.05
CA SER A 215 -6.60 -18.41 -4.24
C SER A 215 -5.46 -18.30 -5.25
N TYR A 216 -4.58 -19.29 -5.23
CA TYR A 216 -3.53 -19.46 -6.23
C TYR A 216 -4.13 -19.69 -7.64
N ASP A 217 -5.29 -20.33 -7.73
CA ASP A 217 -6.00 -20.55 -9.00
C ASP A 217 -6.34 -19.23 -9.70
N PHE A 218 -6.70 -18.18 -8.94
CA PHE A 218 -6.91 -16.85 -9.52
C PHE A 218 -5.62 -16.26 -10.11
N TYR A 219 -4.47 -16.54 -9.49
CA TYR A 219 -3.18 -16.13 -10.02
C TYR A 219 -2.84 -16.87 -11.30
N GLU A 220 -3.06 -18.18 -11.36
CA GLU A 220 -2.86 -18.97 -12.59
C GLU A 220 -3.79 -18.50 -13.71
N ALA A 221 -5.06 -18.20 -13.40
CA ALA A 221 -6.00 -17.60 -14.34
C ALA A 221 -5.50 -16.25 -14.87
N ASN A 222 -4.96 -15.38 -14.00
CA ASN A 222 -4.35 -14.12 -14.43
C ASN A 222 -3.16 -14.32 -15.38
N LEU A 223 -2.32 -15.35 -15.14
CA LEU A 223 -1.21 -15.68 -16.04
C LEU A 223 -1.69 -16.22 -17.39
N ALA A 224 -2.78 -16.98 -17.40
CA ALA A 224 -3.38 -17.53 -18.62
C ALA A 224 -4.18 -16.49 -19.43
N GLY A 225 -4.52 -15.36 -18.83
CA GLY A 225 -5.15 -14.21 -19.47
C GLY A 225 -6.66 -14.09 -19.23
N TYR A 226 -7.29 -13.07 -19.82
CA TYR A 226 -8.69 -12.72 -19.57
C TYR A 226 -9.69 -13.89 -19.71
N PRO A 227 -9.59 -14.80 -20.70
CA PRO A 227 -10.52 -15.94 -20.78
C PRO A 227 -10.49 -16.83 -19.54
N ALA A 228 -9.29 -17.16 -19.03
CA ALA A 228 -9.18 -17.99 -17.83
C ALA A 228 -9.66 -17.24 -16.57
N VAL A 229 -9.46 -15.91 -16.51
CA VAL A 229 -10.02 -15.08 -15.43
C VAL A 229 -11.55 -15.07 -15.50
N ALA A 230 -12.12 -14.97 -16.70
CA ALA A 230 -13.57 -14.99 -16.91
C ALA A 230 -14.18 -16.32 -16.45
N ASP A 231 -13.56 -17.44 -16.80
CA ASP A 231 -13.96 -18.78 -16.36
C ASP A 231 -13.88 -18.90 -14.84
N PHE A 232 -12.77 -18.47 -14.24
CA PHE A 232 -12.58 -18.50 -12.80
C PHE A 232 -13.68 -17.70 -12.07
N LEU A 233 -13.97 -16.47 -12.51
CA LEU A 233 -14.98 -15.62 -11.89
C LEU A 233 -16.39 -16.19 -12.08
N ALA A 234 -16.70 -16.74 -13.24
CA ALA A 234 -17.99 -17.39 -13.50
C ALA A 234 -18.18 -18.62 -12.60
N CYS A 235 -17.18 -19.51 -12.53
CA CYS A 235 -17.24 -20.71 -11.69
C CYS A 235 -17.19 -20.38 -10.18
N ALA A 236 -16.65 -19.23 -9.80
CA ALA A 236 -16.75 -18.70 -8.43
C ALA A 236 -18.15 -18.14 -8.10
N GLY A 237 -19.06 -18.10 -9.08
CA GLY A 237 -20.44 -17.65 -8.91
C GLY A 237 -20.60 -16.12 -8.93
N VAL A 238 -19.67 -15.39 -9.55
CA VAL A 238 -19.74 -13.91 -9.58
C VAL A 238 -20.99 -13.45 -10.31
N THR A 239 -21.88 -12.79 -9.57
CA THR A 239 -23.11 -12.18 -10.09
C THR A 239 -22.98 -10.67 -10.26
N HIS A 240 -22.09 -10.03 -9.48
CA HIS A 240 -21.94 -8.59 -9.49
C HIS A 240 -20.47 -8.17 -9.58
N VAL A 241 -20.22 -6.99 -10.15
CA VAL A 241 -18.93 -6.30 -10.10
C VAL A 241 -19.12 -4.96 -9.42
N ALA A 242 -18.36 -4.69 -8.37
CA ALA A 242 -18.43 -3.42 -7.64
C ALA A 242 -17.06 -2.73 -7.60
N ASN A 243 -16.97 -1.48 -8.03
CA ASN A 243 -15.71 -0.74 -7.97
C ASN A 243 -15.88 0.78 -8.06
N HIS A 244 -14.80 1.51 -7.77
CA HIS A 244 -14.74 2.96 -7.99
C HIS A 244 -14.47 3.29 -9.45
N GLY A 245 -15.23 4.24 -9.97
CA GLY A 245 -14.99 4.84 -11.27
C GLY A 245 -15.45 6.30 -11.32
N PRO A 246 -15.15 7.02 -12.41
CA PRO A 246 -15.67 8.36 -12.62
C PRO A 246 -17.20 8.36 -12.56
N ASP A 247 -17.75 9.43 -11.99
CA ASP A 247 -19.19 9.61 -11.87
C ASP A 247 -19.80 10.14 -13.19
N LEU A 248 -19.99 9.24 -14.15
CA LEU A 248 -20.51 9.56 -15.49
C LEU A 248 -21.91 8.99 -15.68
N ASP A 249 -22.71 9.67 -16.51
CA ASP A 249 -24.01 9.18 -16.96
C ASP A 249 -23.85 7.81 -17.67
N GLY A 250 -24.49 6.77 -17.14
CA GLY A 250 -24.44 5.41 -17.69
C GLY A 250 -23.43 4.45 -17.03
N GLY A 251 -22.68 4.90 -16.03
CA GLY A 251 -21.76 4.07 -15.23
C GLY A 251 -20.28 4.32 -15.51
N ASP A 252 -19.42 3.55 -14.84
CA ASP A 252 -17.97 3.57 -15.05
C ASP A 252 -17.54 2.86 -16.37
N PRO A 253 -16.96 3.58 -17.35
CA PRO A 253 -16.44 2.98 -18.58
C PRO A 253 -15.30 1.98 -18.33
N GLY A 254 -14.50 2.17 -17.27
CA GLY A 254 -13.39 1.29 -16.92
C GLY A 254 -13.89 -0.09 -16.51
N THR A 255 -14.87 -0.15 -15.61
CA THR A 255 -15.53 -1.39 -15.19
C THR A 255 -16.27 -2.04 -16.35
N ARG A 256 -16.99 -1.29 -17.19
CA ARG A 256 -17.63 -1.84 -18.40
C ARG A 256 -16.60 -2.44 -19.37
N ALA A 257 -15.50 -1.75 -19.64
CA ALA A 257 -14.43 -2.26 -20.50
C ALA A 257 -13.75 -3.51 -19.91
N PHE A 258 -13.65 -3.61 -18.58
CA PHE A 258 -13.19 -4.81 -17.91
C PHE A 258 -14.15 -5.99 -18.10
N ILE A 259 -15.46 -5.77 -17.90
CA ILE A 259 -16.50 -6.78 -18.15
C ILE A 259 -16.46 -7.24 -19.61
N ALA A 260 -16.33 -6.31 -20.55
CA ALA A 260 -16.22 -6.60 -21.98
C ALA A 260 -14.99 -7.47 -22.32
N ARG A 261 -13.85 -7.20 -21.68
CA ARG A 261 -12.63 -8.02 -21.88
C ARG A 261 -12.78 -9.44 -21.33
N LEU A 262 -13.58 -9.64 -20.28
CA LEU A 262 -13.81 -10.95 -19.68
C LEU A 262 -14.82 -11.77 -20.48
N TRP A 263 -16.00 -11.20 -20.74
CA TRP A 263 -17.15 -11.95 -21.25
C TRP A 263 -17.71 -11.42 -22.57
N GLY A 264 -17.04 -10.45 -23.21
CA GLY A 264 -17.45 -9.85 -24.48
C GLY A 264 -18.35 -8.62 -24.34
N ASP A 265 -18.43 -7.84 -25.42
CA ASP A 265 -19.21 -6.59 -25.47
C ASP A 265 -20.70 -6.84 -25.21
N ASP A 266 -21.27 -7.95 -25.70
CA ASP A 266 -22.68 -8.31 -25.49
C ASP A 266 -23.04 -8.41 -24.00
N VAL A 267 -22.16 -8.98 -23.17
CA VAL A 267 -22.36 -9.09 -21.72
C VAL A 267 -22.19 -7.73 -21.06
N ALA A 268 -21.20 -6.93 -21.47
CA ALA A 268 -20.97 -5.59 -20.94
C ALA A 268 -22.12 -4.61 -21.26
N ASP A 269 -22.73 -4.73 -22.43
CA ASP A 269 -23.87 -3.94 -22.86
C ASP A 269 -25.16 -4.36 -22.15
N ALA A 270 -25.33 -5.66 -21.89
CA ALA A 270 -26.45 -6.20 -21.12
C ALA A 270 -26.32 -6.03 -19.60
N THR A 271 -25.15 -5.61 -19.11
CA THR A 271 -24.91 -5.34 -17.67
C THR A 271 -25.69 -4.11 -17.21
N THR A 272 -26.40 -4.25 -16.10
CA THR A 272 -27.19 -3.18 -15.48
C THR A 272 -26.45 -2.56 -14.30
N VAL A 273 -26.55 -1.23 -14.15
CA VAL A 273 -26.12 -0.57 -12.92
C VAL A 273 -27.27 -0.65 -11.93
N VAL A 274 -27.07 -1.36 -10.82
CA VAL A 274 -28.08 -1.55 -9.78
C VAL A 274 -27.89 -0.60 -8.60
N HIS A 275 -26.67 -0.09 -8.43
CA HIS A 275 -26.38 0.91 -7.41
C HIS A 275 -25.25 1.84 -7.82
N ARG A 276 -25.32 3.07 -7.31
CA ARG A 276 -24.35 4.15 -7.50
C ARG A 276 -24.29 4.96 -6.22
N GLU A 277 -23.12 5.01 -5.59
CA GLU A 277 -22.86 5.87 -4.44
C GLU A 277 -21.82 6.94 -4.82
N PRO A 278 -22.25 8.18 -5.12
CA PRO A 278 -21.35 9.23 -5.55
C PRO A 278 -20.50 9.77 -4.39
N PHE A 279 -19.25 10.09 -4.66
CA PHE A 279 -18.33 10.68 -3.71
C PHE A 279 -17.27 11.53 -4.41
N PHE A 280 -16.78 12.56 -3.71
CA PHE A 280 -15.67 13.38 -4.22
C PHE A 280 -14.37 12.93 -3.58
N TYR A 281 -13.36 12.58 -4.37
CA TYR A 281 -12.06 12.15 -3.84
C TYR A 281 -10.92 12.99 -4.42
N SER A 282 -10.11 13.56 -3.54
CA SER A 282 -8.98 14.45 -3.89
C SER A 282 -7.65 13.69 -4.08
N GLY A 283 -7.63 12.37 -3.90
CA GLY A 283 -6.46 11.51 -4.05
C GLY A 283 -6.36 10.81 -5.42
N ARG A 284 -5.55 9.74 -5.47
CA ARG A 284 -5.49 8.79 -6.60
C ARG A 284 -6.03 7.44 -6.16
N THR A 285 -6.88 6.81 -6.97
CA THR A 285 -7.37 5.43 -6.78
C THR A 285 -6.56 4.45 -7.63
N VAL A 286 -6.82 3.14 -7.52
CA VAL A 286 -6.21 2.09 -8.34
C VAL A 286 -6.94 2.00 -9.69
N GLY A 287 -6.21 1.67 -10.77
CA GLY A 287 -6.80 1.45 -12.10
C GLY A 287 -6.86 2.71 -12.97
N SER A 288 -7.62 2.67 -14.08
CA SER A 288 -7.77 3.80 -15.00
C SER A 288 -8.43 5.02 -14.34
N SER A 289 -9.20 4.83 -13.27
CA SER A 289 -9.74 5.91 -12.43
C SER A 289 -8.66 6.63 -11.60
N GLY A 290 -7.45 6.05 -11.47
CA GLY A 290 -6.29 6.68 -10.86
C GLY A 290 -5.56 7.72 -11.72
N GLU A 291 -5.92 7.84 -13.01
CA GLU A 291 -5.40 8.88 -13.91
C GLU A 291 -6.07 10.25 -13.66
N SER A 292 -7.29 10.25 -13.13
CA SER A 292 -8.03 11.43 -12.68
C SER A 292 -7.70 11.76 -11.22
N ALA A 293 -6.63 12.54 -11.01
CA ALA A 293 -6.36 13.12 -9.69
C ALA A 293 -7.43 14.18 -9.38
N GLY A 294 -8.28 13.92 -8.38
CA GLY A 294 -9.36 14.84 -8.00
C GLY A 294 -10.57 14.78 -8.93
N GLY A 295 -11.72 14.35 -8.42
CA GLY A 295 -12.96 14.37 -9.21
C GLY A 295 -14.15 13.75 -8.49
N ASP A 296 -15.32 13.91 -9.12
CA ASP A 296 -16.54 13.21 -8.77
C ASP A 296 -16.40 11.75 -9.24
N LEU A 297 -16.36 10.84 -8.27
CA LEU A 297 -16.32 9.40 -8.46
C LEU A 297 -17.62 8.80 -7.93
N ALA A 298 -17.87 7.54 -8.24
CA ALA A 298 -18.89 6.77 -7.55
C ALA A 298 -18.42 5.34 -7.31
N VAL A 299 -18.94 4.73 -6.25
CA VAL A 299 -18.95 3.27 -6.13
C VAL A 299 -20.08 2.78 -7.01
N TRP A 300 -19.74 2.05 -8.06
CA TRP A 300 -20.70 1.46 -8.98
C TRP A 300 -20.88 -0.01 -8.65
N VAL A 301 -22.12 -0.47 -8.60
CA VAL A 301 -22.45 -1.91 -8.53
C VAL A 301 -23.16 -2.29 -9.82
N PHE A 302 -22.53 -3.20 -10.55
CA PHE A 302 -23.00 -3.76 -11.79
C PHE A 302 -23.53 -5.16 -11.56
N GLU A 303 -24.72 -5.45 -12.04
CA GLU A 303 -25.29 -6.79 -12.11
C GLU A 303 -25.01 -7.40 -13.48
N LEU A 304 -24.42 -8.60 -13.48
CA LEU A 304 -24.09 -9.33 -14.69
C LEU A 304 -25.32 -10.09 -15.19
N PRO A 305 -25.56 -10.15 -16.50
CA PRO A 305 -26.69 -10.86 -17.06
C PRO A 305 -26.54 -12.39 -16.91
N GLY A 306 -27.67 -13.07 -16.69
CA GLY A 306 -27.76 -14.53 -16.69
C GLY A 306 -27.18 -15.22 -15.46
N ASP A 307 -27.42 -16.53 -15.35
CA ASP A 307 -26.88 -17.34 -14.27
C ASP A 307 -25.35 -17.46 -14.43
N PRO A 308 -24.53 -17.23 -13.39
CA PRO A 308 -23.09 -17.48 -13.47
C PRO A 308 -22.75 -18.92 -13.89
N ALA A 309 -23.61 -19.90 -13.61
CA ALA A 309 -23.43 -21.28 -14.06
C ALA A 309 -23.45 -21.43 -15.59
N ASP A 310 -24.20 -20.58 -16.30
CA ASP A 310 -24.24 -20.59 -17.77
C ASP A 310 -22.94 -20.04 -18.39
N ARG A 311 -22.18 -19.26 -17.61
CA ARG A 311 -20.89 -18.67 -18.01
C ARG A 311 -19.68 -19.50 -17.56
N CYS A 312 -19.86 -20.39 -16.58
CA CYS A 312 -18.81 -21.31 -16.16
C CYS A 312 -18.69 -22.42 -17.23
N PRO A 313 -17.51 -22.65 -17.82
CA PRO A 313 -17.32 -23.77 -18.72
C PRO A 313 -17.74 -25.05 -18.00
N SER A 314 -18.57 -25.87 -18.65
CA SER A 314 -18.86 -27.20 -18.11
C SER A 314 -17.55 -27.97 -17.95
N ALA A 315 -17.26 -28.36 -16.70
CA ALA A 315 -16.07 -29.15 -16.35
C ALA A 315 -16.09 -30.53 -17.02
#